data_AF-A0A0J1JPJ7-F1
#
_entry.id   AF-A0A0J1JPJ7-F1
#
_cell.length_a   1.000
_cell.length_b   1.000
_cell.length_c   1.000
_cell.angle_alpha   90.00
_cell.angle_beta   90.00
_cell.angle_gamma   90.00
#
_symmetry.space_group_name_H-M   'P 1'
#
loop_
_entity.id
_entity.type
_entity.pdbx_description
1 polymer ?
#
loop_
_entity_poly.entity_id
_entity_poly.type
_entity_poly.pdbx_seq_one_letter_code
_entity_poly.pdbx_strand_id
1 'polypeptide(L)' 'MLTSVYAKVDAFLSAYKNDERGVTAIEYGLIGVAMAVVLGTIFAKDGSVITSLTEAFTKISDTLSDASK' A
#
# COMPACT_ATOMS: atom_id res chain seq x y z
N MET A 1 -31.51 2.60 40.65
CA MET A 1 -31.81 2.40 39.22
C MET A 1 -31.23 3.51 38.33
N LEU A 2 -31.38 4.79 38.67
CA LEU A 2 -30.78 5.90 37.90
C LEU A 2 -29.25 5.92 37.93
N THR A 3 -28.63 5.63 39.08
CA THR A 3 -27.16 5.53 39.22
C THR A 3 -26.55 4.40 38.41
N SER A 4 -27.22 3.25 38.31
CA SER A 4 -26.76 2.15 37.45
C SER A 4 -26.88 2.48 35.96
N VAL A 5 -27.84 3.32 35.57
CA VAL A 5 -27.94 3.83 34.20
C VAL A 5 -26.83 4.85 33.94
N TYR A 6 -26.61 5.78 34.85
CA TYR A 6 -25.51 6.75 34.79
C TYR A 6 -24.14 6.07 34.63
N ALA A 7 -23.84 5.09 35.49
CA ALA A 7 -22.56 4.36 35.43
C ALA A 7 -22.37 3.59 34.11
N LYS A 8 -23.45 3.01 33.55
CA LYS A 8 -23.38 2.32 32.25
C LYS A 8 -23.13 3.28 31.08
N VAL A 9 -23.76 4.45 31.11
CA VAL A 9 -23.57 5.49 30.09
C VAL A 9 -22.15 6.05 30.16
N ASP A 10 -21.65 6.34 31.36
CA ASP A 10 -20.29 6.84 31.56
C ASP A 10 -19.22 5.83 31.10
N ALA A 11 -19.41 4.55 31.43
CA ALA A 11 -18.54 3.47 30.96
C ALA A 11 -18.56 3.31 29.43
N PHE A 12 -19.74 3.43 28.81
CA PHE A 12 -19.89 3.36 27.35
C PHE A 12 -19.20 4.54 26.65
N LEU A 13 -19.41 5.77 27.13
CA LEU A 13 -18.80 6.97 26.55
C LEU A 13 -17.28 6.96 26.73
N SER A 14 -16.79 6.48 27.86
CA SER A 14 -15.36 6.31 28.10
C SER A 14 -14.74 5.25 27.17
N ALA A 15 -15.44 4.14 26.92
CA ALA A 15 -14.99 3.14 25.96
C ALA A 15 -15.03 3.66 24.52
N TYR A 16 -16.10 4.37 24.14
CA TYR A 16 -16.28 4.94 22.81
C TYR A 16 -15.25 6.03 22.48
N LYS A 17 -14.91 6.90 23.44
CA LYS A 17 -13.88 7.94 23.25
C LYS A 17 -12.50 7.33 22.97
N ASN A 18 -12.20 6.17 23.56
CA ASN A 18 -10.94 5.48 23.39
C ASN A 18 -11.01 4.39 22.29
N ASP A 19 -12.10 4.35 21.51
CA ASP A 19 -12.26 3.38 20.45
C ASP A 19 -11.55 3.86 19.18
N GLU A 20 -10.41 3.25 18.87
CA GLU A 20 -9.63 3.54 17.65
C GLU A 20 -9.99 2.60 16.49
N ARG A 21 -11.03 1.76 16.64
CA ARG A 21 -11.50 0.83 15.60
C ARG A 21 -12.12 1.62 14.45
N GLY A 22 -11.28 1.96 13.46
CA GLY A 22 -11.65 2.74 12.29
C GLY A 22 -10.58 3.74 11.89
N VAL A 23 -9.81 4.27 12.86
CA VAL A 23 -8.63 5.10 12.60
C VAL A 23 -7.59 4.30 11.83
N THR A 24 -7.37 3.05 12.25
CA THR A 24 -6.48 2.11 11.56
C THR A 24 -6.91 1.84 10.11
N ALA A 25 -8.20 1.77 9.82
CA ALA A 25 -8.70 1.54 8.46
C ALA A 25 -8.40 2.74 7.52
N ILE A 26 -8.48 3.96 8.04
CA ILE A 26 -8.14 5.18 7.28
C ILE A 26 -6.63 5.26 7.05
N GLU A 27 -5.81 4.91 8.05
CA GLU A 27 -4.35 4.87 7.94
C GLU A 27 -3.89 3.84 6.90
N TYR A 28 -4.39 2.60 6.97
CA TYR A 28 -4.08 1.58 5.97
C TYR A 28 -4.62 1.96 4.57
N GLY A 29 -5.75 2.66 4.50
CA GLY A 29 -6.25 3.23 3.25
C GLY A 29 -5.26 4.21 2.62
N LEU A 30 -4.70 5.13 3.41
CA LEU A 30 -3.70 6.10 2.94
C LEU A 30 -2.39 5.42 2.53
N ILE A 31 -1.92 4.43 3.30
CA ILE A 31 -0.74 3.63 2.95
C ILE A 31 -0.98 2.89 1.63
N GLY A 32 -2.19 2.35 1.41
CA GLY A 32 -2.57 1.71 0.15
C GLY A 32 -2.47 2.65 -1.06
N VAL A 33 -2.94 3.90 -0.92
CA VAL A 33 -2.81 4.93 -1.97
C VAL A 33 -1.34 5.25 -2.24
N ALA A 34 -0.53 5.44 -1.19
CA ALA A 34 0.90 5.71 -1.35
C ALA A 34 1.63 4.57 -2.08
N MET A 35 1.34 3.31 -1.69
CA MET A 35 1.90 2.13 -2.35
C MET A 35 1.45 2.03 -3.81
N ALA A 36 0.19 2.33 -4.12
CA ALA A 36 -0.32 2.30 -5.49
C ALA A 36 0.41 3.31 -6.39
N VAL A 37 0.69 4.52 -5.89
CA VAL A 37 1.46 5.53 -6.63
C VAL A 37 2.89 5.05 -6.90
N VAL A 38 3.59 4.57 -5.87
CA VAL A 38 4.98 4.10 -5.99
C VAL A 38 5.10 2.90 -6.94
N LEU A 39 4.22 1.91 -6.80
CA LEU A 39 4.22 0.75 -7.70
C LEU A 39 3.84 1.17 -9.12
N GLY A 40 2.87 2.08 -9.27
CA GLY A 40 2.46 2.61 -10.56
C GLY A 40 3.62 3.26 -11.33
N THR A 41 4.50 4.00 -10.65
CA THR A 41 5.67 4.62 -11.31
C THR A 41 6.77 3.61 -11.63
N ILE A 42 7.06 2.68 -10.72
CA ILE A 42 8.10 1.66 -10.91
C ILE A 42 7.77 0.72 -12.08
N PHE A 43 6.50 0.33 -12.21
CA PHE A 43 6.01 -0.58 -13.25
C PHE A 43 5.42 0.13 -14.47
N ALA A 44 5.52 1.46 -14.55
CA ALA A 44 5.16 2.20 -15.75
C ALA A 44 6.01 1.73 -16.95
N LYS A 45 5.56 2.03 -18.17
CA LYS A 45 6.27 1.69 -19.40
C LYS A 45 7.74 2.17 -19.39
N ASP A 46 7.96 3.37 -18.88
CA ASP A 46 9.30 3.97 -18.74
C ASP A 46 9.82 3.88 -17.28
N GLY A 47 9.21 3.00 -16.49
CA GLY A 47 9.57 2.74 -15.11
C GLY A 47 10.85 1.90 -15.01
N SER A 48 11.58 2.07 -13.90
CA SER A 48 12.90 1.48 -13.70
C SER A 48 12.94 -0.04 -13.88
N VAL A 49 11.88 -0.76 -13.48
CA VAL A 49 11.81 -2.22 -13.60
C VAL A 49 11.65 -2.64 -15.06
N ILE A 50 10.75 -1.99 -15.80
CA ILE A 50 10.49 -2.31 -17.21
C ILE A 50 11.71 -1.97 -18.07
N THR A 51 12.36 -0.83 -17.81
CA THR A 51 13.60 -0.45 -18.48
C THR A 51 14.71 -1.47 -18.24
N SER A 52 14.97 -1.82 -16.98
CA SER A 52 16.03 -2.79 -16.64
C SER A 52 15.77 -4.18 -17.26
N LEU A 53 14.51 -4.61 -17.29
CA LEU A 53 14.12 -5.87 -17.91
C LEU A 53 14.35 -5.83 -19.42
N THR A 54 13.95 -4.73 -20.08
CA THR A 54 14.13 -4.53 -21.51
C THR A 54 15.62 -4.55 -21.87
N GLU A 55 16.45 -3.81 -21.14
CA GLU A 55 17.90 -3.79 -21.34
C GLU A 55 18.55 -5.16 -21.18
N ALA A 56 18.12 -5.95 -20.18
CA ALA A 56 18.64 -7.29 -19.98
C ALA A 56 18.30 -8.20 -21.17
N PHE A 57 17.06 -8.16 -21.67
CA PHE A 57 16.66 -8.92 -22.85
C PHE A 57 17.32 -8.43 -24.14
N THR A 58 17.52 -7.12 -24.30
CA THR A 58 18.27 -6.56 -25.42
C THR A 58 19.69 -7.12 -25.44
N LYS A 59 20.40 -7.13 -24.30
CA LYS A 59 21.76 -7.72 -24.22
C LYS A 59 21.80 -9.20 -24.60
N ILE A 60 20.79 -9.97 -24.19
CA ILE A 60 20.67 -11.39 -24.59
C ILE A 60 20.47 -11.50 -26.11
N SER A 61 19.56 -10.69 -26.66
CA SER A 61 19.28 -10.64 -28.10
C SER A 61 20.52 -10.28 -28.92
N ASP A 62 21.27 -9.28 -28.48
CA ASP A 62 22.49 -8.82 -29.15
C ASP A 62 23.57 -9.91 -29.14
N THR A 63 23.78 -10.53 -27.96
CA THR A 63 24.73 -11.64 -27.82
C THR A 63 24.39 -12.80 -28.75
N LEU A 64 23.09 -13.14 -28.87
CA LEU A 64 22.64 -14.20 -29.75
C LEU A 64 22.78 -13.83 -31.23
N SER A 65 22.49 -12.57 -31.59
CA SER A 65 22.67 -12.09 -32.95
C SER A 65 24.14 -12.10 -33.37
N ASP A 66 25.04 -11.67 -32.49
CA ASP A 66 26.47 -11.68 -32.76
C ASP A 66 27.04 -13.10 -32.84
N ALA A 67 26.55 -14.05 -32.04
CA ALA A 67 26.91 -15.46 -32.16
C ALA A 67 26.39 -16.13 -33.44
N SER A 68 25.38 -15.55 -34.09
CA SER A 68 24.79 -16.07 -35.34
C SER A 68 25.45 -15.52 -36.63
N LYS A 69 26.40 -14.59 -36.50
CA LYS A 69 27.24 -14.07 -37.59
C LYS A 69 28.52 -14.88 -37.72
#